data_AF-A0A399PSF4-F1
#
_entry.id   AF-A0A399PSF4-F1
#
_cell.length_a   1.000
_cell.length_b   1.000
_cell.length_c   1.000
_cell.angle_alpha   90.00
_cell.angle_beta   90.00
_cell.angle_gamma   90.00
#
_symmetry.space_group_name_H-M   'P 1'
#
loop_
_entity.id
_entity.type
_entity.pdbx_description
1 polymer ?
#
loop_
_entity_poly.entity_id
_entity_poly.type
_entity_poly.pdbx_seq_one_letter_code
_entity_poly.pdbx_strand_id
1 'polypeptide(L)' 'MSELTFQQKQAYYDKVRRSNYLASLRLEGFDTTRADAEKPLPSRESVIEKYRQNGR' A
#
# COMPACT_ATOMS: atom_id res chain seq x y z
N MET A 1 2.44 -31.42 7.79
CA MET A 1 2.31 -30.02 7.33
C MET A 1 3.59 -29.32 7.74
N SER A 2 4.43 -28.90 6.79
CA SER A 2 5.63 -28.11 7.12
C SER A 2 5.21 -26.74 7.61
N GLU A 3 5.71 -26.30 8.76
CA GLU A 3 5.46 -24.94 9.24
C GLU A 3 6.16 -23.91 8.34
N LEU A 4 5.42 -22.89 7.94
CA LEU A 4 5.97 -21.77 7.18
C LEU A 4 6.88 -20.93 8.08
N THR A 5 8.06 -20.61 7.56
CA THR A 5 9.00 -19.73 8.26
C THR A 5 8.46 -18.31 8.32
N PHE A 6 8.99 -17.51 9.27
CA PHE A 6 8.66 -16.10 9.37
C PHE A 6 8.95 -15.34 8.06
N GLN A 7 10.10 -15.62 7.42
CA GLN A 7 10.49 -14.98 6.16
C GLN A 7 9.51 -15.29 5.03
N GLN A 8 8.98 -16.51 4.96
CA GLN A 8 7.97 -16.88 3.97
C GLN A 8 6.66 -16.11 4.17
N LYS A 9 6.22 -15.95 5.43
CA LYS A 9 5.03 -15.15 5.77
C LYS A 9 5.24 -13.67 5.43
N GLN A 10 6.41 -13.13 5.74
CA GLN A 10 6.79 -11.75 5.45
C GLN A 10 6.80 -11.50 3.94
N ALA A 11 7.45 -12.35 3.15
CA ALA A 11 7.51 -12.23 1.70
C ALA A 11 6.12 -12.29 1.05
N TYR A 12 5.24 -13.17 1.57
CA TYR A 12 3.85 -13.22 1.11
C TYR A 12 3.10 -11.93 1.44
N TYR A 13 3.24 -11.42 2.67
CA TYR A 13 2.63 -10.17 3.07
C TYR A 13 3.08 -9.00 2.19
N ASP A 14 4.39 -8.85 1.95
CA ASP A 14 4.93 -7.77 1.12
C ASP A 14 4.44 -7.83 -0.32
N LYS A 15 4.18 -9.05 -0.84
CA LYS A 15 3.58 -9.27 -2.16
C LYS A 15 2.12 -8.81 -2.24
N VAL A 16 1.30 -9.04 -1.20
CA VAL A 16 -0.17 -8.84 -1.28
C VAL A 16 -0.69 -7.60 -0.56
N ARG A 17 0.11 -6.97 0.31
CA ARG A 17 -0.34 -5.86 1.16
C ARG A 17 -0.97 -4.71 0.38
N ARG A 18 -0.39 -4.32 -0.76
CA ARG A 18 -0.86 -3.17 -1.56
C ARG A 18 -2.18 -3.47 -2.26
N SER A 19 -2.30 -4.64 -2.86
CA SER A 19 -3.55 -5.06 -3.52
C SER A 19 -4.68 -5.23 -2.51
N ASN A 20 -4.38 -5.77 -1.33
CA ASN A 20 -5.38 -5.96 -0.27
C ASN A 20 -5.87 -4.62 0.27
N TYR A 21 -4.97 -3.67 0.52
CA TYR A 21 -5.34 -2.32 0.96
C TYR A 21 -6.24 -1.61 -0.06
N LEU A 22 -5.91 -1.67 -1.35
CA LEU A 22 -6.74 -1.06 -2.40
C LEU A 22 -8.11 -1.74 -2.52
N ALA A 23 -8.16 -3.07 -2.35
CA ALA A 23 -9.43 -3.79 -2.32
C ALA A 23 -10.29 -3.35 -1.12
N SER A 24 -9.69 -3.14 0.06
CA SER A 24 -10.40 -2.58 1.22
C SER A 24 -10.95 -1.18 0.94
N LEU A 25 -10.15 -0.28 0.35
CA LEU A 25 -10.62 1.04 -0.05
C LEU A 25 -11.77 0.97 -1.07
N ARG A 26 -11.71 0.03 -2.02
CA ARG A 26 -12.81 -0.18 -2.98
C ARG A 26 -14.10 -0.60 -2.28
N LEU A 27 -14.00 -1.47 -1.27
CA LEU A 27 -15.15 -1.89 -0.46
C LEU A 27 -15.74 -0.72 0.35
N GLU A 28 -14.90 0.24 0.74
CA GLU A 28 -15.33 1.48 1.42
C GLU A 28 -15.88 2.55 0.45
N GLY A 29 -15.93 2.27 -0.86
CA GLY A 29 -16.50 3.15 -1.87
C GLY A 29 -15.50 4.14 -2.50
N PHE A 30 -14.21 4.02 -2.22
CA PHE A 30 -13.18 4.78 -2.92
C PHE A 30 -12.99 4.23 -4.34
N ASP A 31 -12.79 5.14 -5.30
CA ASP A 31 -12.46 4.77 -6.67
C ASP A 31 -11.00 4.32 -6.77
N THR A 32 -10.77 3.04 -6.54
CA THR A 32 -9.45 2.40 -6.65
C THR A 32 -9.46 1.29 -7.69
N THR A 33 -8.34 1.15 -8.37
CA THR A 33 -8.09 0.12 -9.37
C THR A 33 -6.92 -0.76 -8.96
N ARG A 34 -6.85 -1.97 -9.52
CA ARG A 34 -5.69 -2.85 -9.29
C ARG A 34 -4.38 -2.22 -9.78
N ALA A 35 -4.42 -1.40 -10.83
CA ALA A 35 -3.25 -0.73 -11.38
C ALA A 35 -2.64 0.28 -10.39
N ASP A 36 -3.40 0.77 -9.41
CA ASP A 36 -2.88 1.67 -8.36
C ASP A 36 -1.89 0.97 -7.42
N ALA A 37 -1.89 -0.37 -7.38
CA ALA A 37 -0.94 -1.15 -6.59
C ALA A 37 0.49 -1.07 -7.16
N GLU A 38 0.62 -0.82 -8.46
CA GLU A 38 1.91 -0.78 -9.16
C GLU A 38 2.53 0.62 -9.13
N LYS A 39 1.73 1.65 -8.84
CA LYS A 39 2.22 3.04 -8.78
C LYS A 39 3.24 3.18 -7.65
N PRO A 40 4.43 3.75 -7.85
CA PRO A 40 5.36 3.99 -6.75
C PRO A 40 4.71 4.93 -5.73
N LEU A 41 4.84 4.61 -4.44
CA LEU A 41 4.38 5.50 -3.38
C LEU A 41 5.40 6.64 -3.20
N PRO A 42 4.93 7.88 -2.98
CA PRO A 42 5.83 8.97 -2.64
C PRO A 42 6.56 8.68 -1.32
N SER A 43 7.78 9.21 -1.17
CA SER A 43 8.47 9.13 0.11
C SER A 43 7.72 9.91 1.17
N ARG A 44 7.86 9.52 2.44
CA ARG A 44 7.23 10.21 3.56
C ARG A 44 7.60 11.70 3.57
N GLU A 45 8.85 12.02 3.29
CA GLU A 45 9.38 13.38 3.24
C GLU A 45 8.67 14.20 2.15
N SER A 46 8.51 13.63 0.96
CA SER A 46 7.83 14.30 -0.16
C SER A 46 6.35 14.58 0.13
N VAL A 47 5.67 13.68 0.84
CA VAL A 47 4.28 13.87 1.27
C VAL A 47 4.21 15.02 2.28
N ILE A 48 5.07 15.02 3.30
CA ILE A 48 5.09 16.06 4.34
C ILE A 48 5.33 17.44 3.72
N GLU A 49 6.30 17.54 2.81
CA GLU A 49 6.64 18.81 2.16
C GLU A 49 5.48 19.33 1.30
N LYS A 50 4.81 18.46 0.53
CA LYS A 50 3.61 18.81 -0.26
C LYS A 50 2.52 19.44 0.61
N TYR A 51 2.26 18.88 1.79
CA TYR A 51 1.23 19.42 2.69
C TYR A 51 1.66 20.72 3.39
N ARG A 52 2.95 20.91 3.67
CA ARG A 52 3.48 22.18 4.19
C ARG A 52 3.35 23.32 3.19
N GLN A 53 3.55 23.03 1.91
CA GLN A 53 3.44 24.02 0.83
C GLN A 53 1.99 24.38 0.51
N ASN A 54 1.07 23.41 0.58
CA ASN A 54 -0.37 23.63 0.31
C ASN A 54 -1.15 24.22 1.50
N GLY A 55 -0.53 24.37 2.66
CA GLY A 55 -1.14 24.95 3.87
C GLY A 55 -0.89 26.44 4.07
N ARG A 56 -0.33 27.14 3.07
CA ARG A 56 -0.14 28.60 3.05
C ARG A 56 -1.16 29.27 2.15
#